data_AF-A0A960H557-F1
#
_entry.id   AF-A0A960H557-F1
#
_cell.length_a   1.000
_cell.length_b   1.000
_cell.length_c   1.000
_cell.angle_alpha   90.00
_cell.angle_beta   90.00
_cell.angle_gamma   90.00
#
_symmetry.space_group_name_H-M   'P 1'
#
loop_
_entity.id
_entity.type
_entity.pdbx_description
1 polymer ?
#
loop_
_entity_poly.entity_id
_entity_poly.type
_entity_poly.pdbx_seq_one_letter_code
_entity_poly.pdbx_strand_id
1 'polypeptide(L)'
;MAGNSRRRGAVRKAGTKKGPTVGSGGVRRRGLEGRGATPPAHMRPGHPAAKRAAKATRKPAKPTDETEIVLGRNPVLECLRAEAPASALYVALGAEADERMTESVTLAADRGIPILEVPRTDLDRMSSNG
;
A
#
# COMPACT_ATOMS: atom_id res chain seq x y z
N MET A 1 108.24 12.78 -10.95
CA MET A 1 107.26 13.81 -10.54
C MET A 1 105.86 13.28 -10.82
N ALA A 2 105.05 12.99 -9.78
CA ALA A 2 103.69 12.48 -9.94
C ALA A 2 102.70 13.66 -9.93
N GLY A 3 101.86 13.72 -10.98
CA GLY A 3 100.97 14.84 -11.28
C GLY A 3 99.81 14.99 -10.28
N ASN A 4 99.61 16.25 -9.88
CA ASN A 4 98.55 16.76 -9.02
C ASN A 4 97.14 16.51 -9.61
N SER A 5 96.49 15.43 -9.19
CA SER A 5 95.09 15.16 -9.46
C SER A 5 94.23 15.60 -8.27
N ARG A 6 93.70 16.83 -8.33
CA ARG A 6 92.69 17.32 -7.37
C ARG A 6 91.39 16.55 -7.58
N ARG A 7 90.93 15.77 -6.59
CA ARG A 7 89.58 15.20 -6.56
C ARG A 7 88.56 16.35 -6.53
N ARG A 8 87.95 16.66 -7.68
CA ARG A 8 86.72 17.46 -7.70
C ARG A 8 85.57 16.55 -7.26
N GLY A 9 84.96 16.86 -6.11
CA GLY A 9 83.74 16.21 -5.65
C GLY A 9 82.58 16.38 -6.64
N ALA A 10 81.48 15.65 -6.41
CA ALA A 10 80.35 15.61 -7.34
C ALA A 10 79.66 16.98 -7.49
N VAL A 11 80.01 17.72 -8.54
CA VAL A 11 79.33 18.98 -8.89
C VAL A 11 78.07 18.66 -9.70
N ARG A 12 76.89 18.99 -9.18
CA ARG A 12 75.62 18.82 -9.93
C ARG A 12 75.49 19.93 -10.98
N LYS A 13 75.36 19.55 -12.26
CA LYS A 13 75.20 20.50 -13.39
C LYS A 13 73.89 21.28 -13.26
N ALA A 14 73.91 22.59 -13.53
CA ALA A 14 72.71 23.41 -13.61
C ALA A 14 71.73 22.80 -14.64
N GLY A 15 70.47 22.61 -14.26
CA GLY A 15 69.45 21.93 -15.07
C GLY A 15 69.18 20.46 -14.72
N THR A 16 69.98 19.82 -13.87
CA THR A 16 69.77 18.41 -13.46
C THR A 16 68.80 18.23 -12.28
N LYS A 17 68.14 19.31 -11.82
CA LYS A 17 67.15 19.22 -10.75
C LYS A 17 65.80 18.81 -11.34
N LYS A 18 65.21 17.73 -10.81
CA LYS A 18 63.82 17.36 -11.10
C LYS A 18 62.92 18.56 -10.76
N GLY A 19 62.14 19.02 -11.73
CA GLY A 19 61.19 20.12 -11.54
C GLY A 19 60.09 19.78 -10.52
N PRO A 20 59.33 20.79 -10.05
CA PRO A 20 58.25 20.56 -9.11
C PRO A 20 57.21 19.60 -9.71
N THR A 21 56.78 18.62 -8.92
CA THR A 21 55.72 17.69 -9.32
C THR A 21 54.40 18.44 -9.38
N VAL A 22 53.84 18.60 -10.58
CA VAL A 22 52.49 19.15 -10.77
C VAL A 22 51.47 18.16 -10.19
N GLY A 23 50.61 18.63 -9.29
CA GLY A 23 49.62 17.80 -8.60
C GLY A 23 48.55 17.26 -9.56
N SER A 24 47.91 16.15 -9.18
CA SER A 24 46.89 15.44 -9.97
C SER A 24 45.53 16.16 -10.09
N GLY A 25 45.49 17.47 -9.81
CA GLY A 25 44.27 18.26 -9.57
C GLY A 25 43.22 18.26 -10.69
N GLY A 26 43.58 17.80 -11.91
CA GLY A 26 42.65 17.65 -13.03
C GLY A 26 42.49 16.22 -13.56
N VAL A 27 43.26 15.25 -13.07
CA VAL A 27 43.34 13.89 -13.65
C VAL A 27 42.03 13.11 -13.47
N ARG A 28 41.22 13.45 -12.45
CA ARG A 28 39.93 12.81 -12.16
C ARG A 28 38.78 13.82 -12.05
N ARG A 29 38.66 14.72 -13.03
CA ARG A 29 37.65 15.80 -13.07
C ARG A 29 36.22 15.33 -12.80
N ARG A 30 35.81 14.18 -13.37
CA ARG A 30 34.50 13.53 -13.11
C ARG A 30 34.24 13.14 -11.65
N GLY A 31 35.28 12.90 -10.84
CA GLY A 31 35.14 12.62 -9.41
C GLY A 31 35.07 13.87 -8.55
N LEU A 32 35.43 15.03 -9.13
CA LEU A 32 35.37 16.35 -8.49
C LEU A 32 34.05 17.08 -8.82
N GLU A 33 33.31 16.60 -9.83
CA GLU A 33 31.96 17.06 -10.13
C GLU A 33 31.01 16.61 -9.02
N GLY A 34 30.34 17.57 -8.38
CA GLY A 34 29.32 17.29 -7.37
C GLY A 34 28.20 16.46 -7.98
N ARG A 35 27.95 15.27 -7.44
CA ARG A 35 26.73 14.53 -7.80
C ARG A 35 25.54 15.34 -7.30
N GLY A 36 24.60 15.63 -8.20
CA GLY A 36 23.41 16.43 -7.90
C GLY A 36 22.63 15.89 -6.68
N ALA A 37 21.73 16.72 -6.15
CA ALA A 37 20.95 16.37 -4.99
C ALA A 37 20.30 14.98 -5.15
N THR A 38 20.52 14.09 -4.18
CA THR A 38 19.92 12.76 -4.23
C THR A 38 18.40 12.91 -4.19
N PRO A 39 17.64 12.25 -5.09
CA PRO A 39 16.19 12.37 -5.12
C PRO A 39 15.56 12.12 -3.74
N PRO A 40 14.38 12.70 -3.43
CA PRO A 40 13.73 12.48 -2.15
C PRO A 40 13.38 11.00 -1.95
N ALA A 41 13.33 10.55 -0.70
CA ALA A 41 13.24 9.13 -0.32
C ALA A 41 12.06 8.35 -0.96
N HIS A 42 10.97 9.03 -1.28
CA HIS A 42 9.78 8.45 -1.91
C HIS A 42 9.92 8.26 -3.43
N MET A 43 10.91 8.90 -4.07
CA MET A 43 11.18 8.78 -5.52
C MET A 43 12.38 7.89 -5.84
N ARG A 44 13.09 7.37 -4.83
CA ARG A 44 14.25 6.49 -5.01
C ARG A 44 13.80 5.06 -5.34
N PRO A 45 14.21 4.47 -6.48
CA PRO A 45 13.93 3.07 -6.79
C PRO A 45 14.47 2.15 -5.68
N GLY A 46 13.63 1.22 -5.22
CA GLY A 46 14.00 0.25 -4.17
C GLY A 46 13.99 0.77 -2.73
N HIS A 47 13.82 2.07 -2.49
CA HIS A 47 13.81 2.64 -1.14
C HIS A 47 12.49 2.31 -0.40
N PRO A 48 12.51 1.99 0.91
CA PRO A 48 11.31 1.64 1.66
C PRO A 48 10.19 2.69 1.60
N ALA A 49 10.54 3.97 1.60
CA ALA A 49 9.57 5.06 1.49
C ALA A 49 8.86 5.09 0.13
N ALA A 50 9.55 4.75 -0.97
CA ALA A 50 8.94 4.62 -2.29
C ALA A 50 7.94 3.44 -2.34
N LYS A 51 8.30 2.30 -1.70
CA LYS A 51 7.40 1.15 -1.57
C LYS A 51 6.15 1.48 -0.75
N ARG A 52 6.30 2.25 0.34
CA ARG A 52 5.17 2.72 1.17
C ARG A 52 4.27 3.69 0.41
N ALA A 53 4.84 4.63 -0.35
CA ALA A 53 4.08 5.56 -1.18
C ALA A 53 3.25 4.84 -2.26
N ALA A 54 3.82 3.83 -2.92
CA ALA A 54 3.10 3.01 -3.89
C ALA A 54 2.01 2.12 -3.26
N LYS A 55 2.17 1.71 -1.99
CA LYS A 55 1.15 0.98 -1.25
C LYS A 55 0.00 1.90 -0.81
N ALA A 56 0.30 3.15 -0.46
CA ALA A 56 -0.70 4.14 -0.04
C ALA A 56 -1.62 4.60 -1.19
N THR A 57 -1.13 4.61 -2.43
CA THR A 57 -1.96 4.91 -3.62
C THR A 57 -2.83 3.75 -4.08
N ARG A 58 -2.51 2.52 -3.66
CA ARG A 58 -3.42 1.37 -3.79
C ARG A 58 -4.47 1.52 -2.70
N LYS A 59 -5.54 2.25 -3.02
CA LYS A 59 -6.79 2.21 -2.23
C LYS A 59 -7.11 0.73 -1.98
N PRO A 60 -7.46 0.32 -0.73
CA PRO A 60 -7.94 -1.03 -0.50
C PRO A 60 -9.06 -1.30 -1.49
N ALA A 61 -8.98 -2.43 -2.20
CA ALA A 61 -10.09 -2.88 -3.02
C ALA A 61 -11.32 -2.86 -2.12
N LYS A 62 -12.33 -2.09 -2.51
CA LYS A 62 -13.63 -2.10 -1.83
C LYS A 62 -14.05 -3.57 -1.81
N PRO A 63 -14.32 -4.19 -0.65
CA PRO A 63 -14.91 -5.53 -0.67
C PRO A 63 -16.13 -5.40 -1.58
N THR A 64 -16.19 -6.25 -2.61
CA THR A 64 -17.43 -6.44 -3.36
C THR A 64 -18.43 -6.89 -2.30
N ASP A 65 -19.35 -5.99 -2.00
CA ASP A 65 -20.42 -6.17 -1.04
C ASP A 65 -21.38 -7.19 -1.65
N GLU A 66 -20.95 -8.45 -1.71
CA GLU A 66 -21.80 -9.59 -2.01
C GLU A 66 -22.73 -9.70 -0.81
N THR A 67 -23.81 -8.92 -0.86
CA THR A 67 -24.88 -8.97 0.13
C THR A 67 -25.53 -10.34 0.01
N GLU A 68 -25.16 -11.24 0.91
CA GLU A 68 -25.77 -12.57 1.00
C GLU A 68 -27.21 -12.41 1.51
N ILE A 69 -28.17 -12.95 0.77
CA ILE A 69 -29.60 -12.89 1.12
C ILE A 69 -30.04 -14.26 1.65
N VAL A 70 -30.63 -14.27 2.83
CA VAL A 70 -31.27 -15.47 3.42
C VAL A 70 -32.76 -15.44 3.13
N LEU A 71 -33.32 -16.56 2.67
CA LEU A 71 -34.70 -16.66 2.22
C LEU A 71 -35.52 -17.62 3.11
N GLY A 72 -36.79 -17.30 3.31
CA GLY A 72 -37.76 -18.13 4.02
C GLY A 72 -37.85 -17.86 5.53
N ARG A 73 -38.96 -18.29 6.15
CA ARG A 73 -39.28 -17.95 7.55
C ARG A 73 -38.33 -18.58 8.57
N ASN A 74 -38.11 -19.90 8.48
CA ASN A 74 -37.26 -20.62 9.45
C ASN A 74 -35.78 -20.17 9.36
N PRO A 75 -35.13 -20.14 8.18
CA PRO A 75 -33.73 -19.72 8.10
C PRO A 75 -33.52 -18.29 8.61
N VAL A 76 -34.41 -17.36 8.26
CA VAL A 76 -34.34 -15.97 8.75
C VAL A 76 -34.47 -15.91 10.27
N LEU A 77 -35.43 -16.62 10.86
CA LEU A 77 -35.60 -16.66 12.31
C LEU A 77 -34.35 -17.21 13.01
N GLU A 78 -33.76 -18.29 12.49
CA GLU A 78 -32.54 -18.87 13.05
C GLU A 78 -31.34 -17.91 12.95
N CYS A 79 -31.18 -17.19 11.83
CA CYS A 79 -30.16 -16.15 11.70
C CYS A 79 -30.36 -15.01 12.73
N LEU A 80 -31.61 -14.58 12.94
CA LEU A 80 -31.93 -13.59 13.94
C LEU A 80 -31.65 -14.12 15.36
N ARG A 81 -32.02 -15.35 15.69
CA ARG A 81 -31.69 -15.95 16.99
C ARG A 81 -30.18 -16.12 17.21
N ALA A 82 -29.44 -16.48 16.16
CA ALA A 82 -27.99 -16.65 16.20
C ALA A 82 -27.19 -15.35 16.22
N GLU A 83 -27.86 -14.19 16.22
CA GLU A 83 -27.21 -12.88 16.25
C GLU A 83 -26.36 -12.59 15.00
N ALA A 84 -26.74 -13.16 13.87
CA ALA A 84 -26.08 -12.90 12.61
C ALA A 84 -26.18 -11.41 12.24
N PRO A 85 -25.09 -10.77 11.77
CA PRO A 85 -25.13 -9.40 11.29
C PRO A 85 -26.10 -9.28 10.10
N ALA A 86 -27.13 -8.46 10.24
CA ALA A 86 -28.14 -8.23 9.20
C ALA A 86 -28.30 -6.73 8.92
N SER A 87 -28.43 -6.38 7.63
CA SER A 87 -28.59 -4.99 7.18
C SER A 87 -30.04 -4.55 7.12
N ALA A 88 -30.96 -5.45 6.75
CA ALA A 88 -32.40 -5.21 6.72
C ALA A 88 -33.17 -6.54 6.73
N LEU A 89 -34.40 -6.51 7.24
CA LEU A 89 -35.39 -7.58 7.12
C LEU A 89 -36.44 -7.17 6.09
N TYR A 90 -36.58 -7.92 5.00
CA TYR A 90 -37.60 -7.68 3.98
C TYR A 90 -38.84 -8.53 4.24
N VAL A 91 -40.01 -7.90 4.31
CA VAL A 91 -41.30 -8.57 4.53
C VAL A 91 -42.21 -8.32 3.33
N ALA A 92 -42.81 -9.37 2.81
CA ALA A 92 -43.78 -9.23 1.72
C ALA A 92 -45.06 -8.53 2.22
N LEU A 93 -45.58 -7.59 1.42
CA LEU A 93 -46.89 -6.98 1.64
C LEU A 93 -47.98 -8.06 1.68
N GLY A 94 -48.84 -8.00 2.70
CA GLY A 94 -49.92 -8.97 2.91
C GLY A 94 -49.41 -10.39 3.24
N ALA A 95 -48.20 -10.51 3.80
CA ALA A 95 -47.75 -11.77 4.33
C ALA A 95 -48.53 -12.13 5.61
N GLU A 96 -49.01 -13.38 5.69
CA GLU A 96 -49.71 -13.90 6.86
C GLU A 96 -48.78 -13.96 8.07
N ALA A 97 -49.19 -13.33 9.17
CA ALA A 97 -48.49 -13.34 10.43
C ALA A 97 -48.65 -14.70 11.11
N ASP A 98 -47.63 -15.54 10.99
CA ASP A 98 -47.47 -16.73 11.83
C ASP A 98 -46.58 -16.41 13.05
N GLU A 99 -46.52 -17.35 14.00
CA GLU A 99 -45.71 -17.19 15.22
C GLU A 99 -44.25 -16.86 14.90
N ARG A 100 -43.70 -17.48 13.85
CA ARG A 100 -42.32 -17.31 13.40
C ARG A 100 -42.06 -15.94 12.77
N MET A 101 -42.98 -15.44 11.95
CA MET A 101 -42.89 -14.09 11.39
C MET A 101 -42.94 -13.06 12.52
N THR A 102 -43.88 -13.23 13.45
CA THR A 102 -44.07 -12.33 14.59
C THR A 102 -42.80 -12.26 15.44
N GLU A 103 -42.19 -13.41 15.74
CA GLU A 103 -40.91 -13.48 16.45
C GLU A 103 -39.77 -12.82 15.66
N SER A 104 -39.68 -13.07 14.35
CA SER A 104 -38.65 -12.47 13.49
C SER A 104 -38.74 -10.94 13.45
N VAL A 105 -39.95 -10.40 13.32
CA VAL A 105 -40.21 -8.95 13.34
C VAL A 105 -39.85 -8.35 14.70
N THR A 106 -40.18 -9.04 15.79
CA THR A 106 -39.87 -8.59 17.15
C THR A 106 -38.35 -8.54 17.38
N LEU A 107 -37.63 -9.62 17.06
CA LEU A 107 -36.17 -9.70 17.18
C LEU A 107 -35.45 -8.66 16.31
N ALA A 108 -35.95 -8.41 15.10
CA ALA A 108 -35.40 -7.39 14.22
C ALA A 108 -35.61 -5.98 14.79
N ALA A 109 -36.81 -5.68 15.30
CA ALA A 109 -37.13 -4.40 15.91
C ALA A 109 -36.30 -4.12 17.16
N ASP A 110 -36.17 -5.11 18.06
CA ASP A 110 -35.38 -5.00 19.29
C ASP A 110 -33.90 -4.71 19.02
N ARG A 111 -33.38 -5.19 17.88
CA ARG A 111 -32.00 -4.95 17.43
C ARG A 111 -31.82 -3.70 16.58
N GLY A 112 -32.90 -2.99 16.26
CA GLY A 112 -32.85 -1.85 15.35
C GLY A 112 -32.48 -2.23 13.91
N ILE A 113 -32.76 -3.47 13.50
CA ILE A 113 -32.65 -3.89 12.10
C ILE A 113 -33.84 -3.26 11.34
N PRO A 114 -33.61 -2.49 10.26
CA PRO A 114 -34.67 -1.93 9.46
C PRO A 114 -35.61 -3.00 8.89
N ILE A 115 -36.91 -2.84 9.09
CA ILE A 115 -37.95 -3.73 8.54
C ILE A 115 -38.56 -3.04 7.33
N LEU A 116 -38.43 -3.65 6.16
CA LEU A 116 -38.84 -3.09 4.88
C LEU A 116 -39.97 -3.93 4.29
N GLU A 117 -41.16 -3.34 4.21
CA GLU A 117 -42.29 -3.95 3.53
C GLU A 117 -42.19 -3.72 2.02
N VAL A 118 -42.19 -4.80 1.24
CA VAL A 118 -42.04 -4.76 -0.21
C VAL A 118 -43.10 -5.59 -0.92
N PRO A 119 -43.53 -5.22 -2.14
CA PRO A 119 -44.37 -6.08 -2.97
C PRO A 119 -43.72 -7.46 -3.18
N ARG A 120 -44.53 -8.53 -3.22
CA ARG A 120 -44.02 -9.90 -3.47
C ARG A 120 -43.15 -9.98 -4.73
N THR A 121 -43.55 -9.27 -5.79
CA THR A 121 -42.80 -9.22 -7.06
C THR A 121 -41.38 -8.67 -6.92
N ASP A 122 -41.18 -7.71 -6.03
CA ASP A 122 -39.85 -7.12 -5.79
C ASP A 122 -39.02 -8.03 -4.88
N LEU A 123 -39.64 -8.66 -3.88
CA LEU A 123 -38.99 -9.67 -3.04
C LEU A 123 -38.49 -10.86 -3.88
N ASP A 124 -39.32 -11.34 -4.81
CA ASP A 124 -38.96 -12.42 -5.72
C ASP A 124 -37.78 -12.02 -6.62
N ARG A 125 -37.76 -10.79 -7.14
CA ARG A 125 -36.63 -10.27 -7.93
C ARG A 125 -35.33 -10.22 -7.11
N MET A 126 -35.40 -9.86 -5.83
CA MET A 126 -34.25 -9.84 -4.93
C MET A 126 -33.73 -11.26 -4.64
N SER A 127 -34.63 -12.25 -4.57
CA SER A 127 -34.27 -13.66 -4.33
C SER A 127 -33.61 -14.36 -5.52
N SER A 128 -33.90 -13.93 -6.76
CA SER A 128 -33.46 -14.62 -7.98
C SER A 128 -31.96 -14.51 -8.29
N ASN A 129 -31.21 -13.71 -7.54
CA ASN A 129 -29.76 -13.57 -7.68
C ASN A 129 -28.97 -14.44 -6.68
N GLY A 130 -29.64 -15.34 -5.94
CA GLY A 130 -29.05 -16.31 -5.02
C GLY A 130 -29.01 -17.73 -5.58
#